data_AF-A0AAP4RA96-F1
#
_entry.id   AF-A0AAP4RA96-F1
#
_cell.length_a   1.000
_cell.length_b   1.000
_cell.length_c   1.000
_cell.angle_alpha   90.00
_cell.angle_beta   90.00
_cell.angle_gamma   90.00
#
_symmetry.space_group_name_H-M   'P 1'
#
loop_
_entity.id
_entity.type
_entity.pdbx_description
1 polymer ?
#
loop_
_entity_poly.entity_id
_entity_poly.type
_entity_poly.pdbx_seq_one_letter_code
_entity_poly.pdbx_strand_id
1 'polypeptide(L)'
;MSATLNGNGWVSEMRERALIYQHDRTTANGVVLDGLDDVELDDRKLSHVGARVQCPACNTIGRIEPVGERSDHELSDKQPALEDDLCRCACHPSPRLIASQRHSMIEA
;
A
#
# COMPACT_ATOMS: atom_id res chain seq x y z
N MET A 1 -33.51 16.22 -17.00
CA MET A 1 -34.66 15.33 -16.70
C MET A 1 -34.28 13.97 -17.23
N SER A 2 -34.13 12.88 -16.51
CA SER A 2 -34.11 12.55 -15.09
C SER A 2 -33.51 11.14 -15.08
N ALA A 3 -32.55 10.84 -14.22
CA ALA A 3 -32.23 9.46 -13.89
C ALA A 3 -32.16 9.38 -12.36
N THR A 4 -32.95 8.47 -11.86
CA THR A 4 -33.59 8.46 -10.55
C THR A 4 -32.65 8.00 -9.44
N LEU A 5 -32.83 8.58 -8.26
CA LEU A 5 -32.12 8.27 -7.02
C LEU A 5 -32.47 6.87 -6.48
N ASN A 6 -31.41 6.15 -6.10
CA ASN A 6 -31.21 5.11 -5.08
C ASN A 6 -32.11 3.86 -4.98
N GLY A 7 -31.46 2.70 -5.07
CA GLY A 7 -31.74 1.51 -4.26
C GLY A 7 -30.40 0.99 -3.74
N ASN A 8 -29.96 1.52 -2.59
CA ASN A 8 -28.63 1.36 -1.97
C ASN A 8 -27.43 1.58 -2.91
N GLY A 9 -27.46 2.67 -3.67
CA GLY A 9 -26.38 3.19 -4.53
C GLY A 9 -25.09 3.55 -3.80
N TRP A 10 -24.51 2.58 -3.11
CA TRP A 10 -23.11 2.54 -2.76
C TRP A 10 -22.39 2.04 -3.99
N VAL A 11 -21.96 2.96 -4.85
CA VAL A 11 -20.55 2.84 -5.22
C VAL A 11 -19.84 3.06 -3.90
N SER A 12 -19.57 1.96 -3.18
CA SER A 12 -18.48 1.96 -2.21
C SER A 12 -17.34 2.54 -3.00
N GLU A 13 -16.98 3.78 -2.71
CA GLU A 13 -15.83 4.44 -3.27
C GLU A 13 -14.65 3.58 -2.83
N MET A 14 -14.39 2.52 -3.59
CA MET A 14 -13.17 1.75 -3.61
C MET A 14 -12.14 2.77 -4.06
N ARG A 15 -11.68 3.58 -3.10
CA ARG A 15 -10.43 4.29 -3.24
C ARG A 15 -9.42 3.20 -3.43
N GLU A 16 -9.12 2.93 -4.69
CA GLU A 16 -8.13 1.94 -5.06
C GLU A 16 -6.83 2.41 -4.42
N ARG A 17 -6.41 1.69 -3.37
CA ARG A 17 -5.23 2.04 -2.60
C ARG A 17 -4.04 1.79 -3.52
N ALA A 18 -3.19 2.79 -3.66
CA ALA A 18 -2.06 2.69 -4.56
C ALA A 18 -1.08 1.59 -4.10
N LEU A 19 -0.42 0.94 -5.06
CA LEU A 19 0.62 -0.04 -4.78
C LEU A 19 1.85 0.65 -4.18
N ILE A 20 2.51 -0.06 -3.25
CA ILE A 20 3.76 0.38 -2.64
C ILE A 20 4.93 -0.28 -3.33
N TYR A 21 5.93 0.52 -3.67
CA TYR A 21 7.18 0.05 -4.25
C TYR A 21 8.35 0.17 -3.28
N GLN A 22 9.43 -0.52 -3.57
CA GLN A 22 10.71 -0.31 -2.94
C GLN A 22 11.07 1.19 -2.98
N HIS A 23 11.64 1.70 -1.89
CA HIS A 23 12.00 3.10 -1.68
C HIS A 23 10.84 4.07 -1.41
N ASP A 24 9.59 3.60 -1.44
CA ASP A 24 8.47 4.38 -0.92
C ASP A 24 8.63 4.66 0.58
N ARG A 25 7.89 5.66 1.04
CA ARG A 25 8.08 6.23 2.38
C ARG A 25 6.92 5.91 3.31
N THR A 26 7.16 6.14 4.59
CA THR A 26 6.10 6.15 5.61
C THR A 26 5.86 7.55 6.15
N THR A 27 4.76 7.75 6.88
CA THR A 27 4.47 9.00 7.61
C THR A 27 5.55 9.38 8.63
N ALA A 28 6.43 8.46 9.01
CA ALA A 28 7.58 8.70 9.88
C ALA A 28 8.92 8.75 9.11
N ASN A 29 8.88 9.04 7.80
CA ASN A 29 10.03 9.05 6.89
C ASN A 29 10.79 7.72 6.77
N GLY A 30 10.21 6.62 7.23
CA GLY A 30 10.76 5.28 7.01
C GLY A 30 10.77 4.91 5.54
N VAL A 31 11.73 4.08 5.12
CA VAL A 31 11.97 3.70 3.73
C VAL A 31 11.77 2.20 3.55
N VAL A 32 10.95 1.83 2.56
CA VAL A 32 10.72 0.43 2.18
C VAL A 32 11.99 -0.14 1.53
N LEU A 33 12.45 -1.28 2.04
CA LEU A 33 13.73 -1.89 1.64
C LEU A 33 13.55 -3.08 0.70
N ASP A 34 12.47 -3.84 0.85
CA ASP A 34 12.26 -5.06 0.08
C ASP A 34 11.20 -4.85 -1.01
N GLY A 35 11.44 -5.49 -2.15
CA GLY A 35 10.49 -5.63 -3.24
C GLY A 35 10.62 -7.00 -3.89
N LEU A 36 9.67 -7.32 -4.77
CA LEU A 36 9.62 -8.55 -5.56
C LEU A 36 10.57 -8.43 -6.75
N ASP A 37 11.41 -9.44 -6.97
CA ASP A 37 12.41 -9.42 -8.06
C ASP A 37 11.80 -9.64 -9.44
N ASP A 38 10.60 -10.22 -9.49
CA ASP A 38 9.85 -10.58 -10.68
C ASP A 38 8.84 -9.50 -11.13
N VAL A 39 8.62 -8.47 -10.31
CA VAL A 39 7.68 -7.38 -10.60
C VAL A 39 8.36 -6.03 -10.39
N GLU A 40 8.79 -5.42 -11.50
CA GLU A 40 9.50 -4.14 -11.52
C GLU A 40 8.78 -3.12 -12.42
N LEU A 41 8.68 -1.89 -11.94
CA LEU A 41 8.18 -0.73 -12.70
C LEU A 41 9.14 0.46 -12.47
N ASP A 42 9.66 1.03 -13.54
CA ASP A 42 10.61 2.15 -13.50
C ASP A 42 11.81 1.93 -12.56
N ASP A 43 12.50 0.78 -12.69
CA ASP A 43 13.63 0.37 -11.83
C ASP A 43 13.27 0.20 -10.34
N ARG A 44 11.97 0.13 -10.00
CA ARG A 44 11.49 -0.09 -8.64
C ARG A 44 10.69 -1.37 -8.53
N LYS A 45 11.05 -2.17 -7.53
CA LYS A 45 10.41 -3.45 -7.26
C LYS A 45 9.12 -3.27 -6.48
N LEU A 46 8.06 -3.97 -6.87
CA LEU A 46 6.79 -3.95 -6.13
C LEU A 46 7.00 -4.51 -4.72
N SER A 47 6.58 -3.78 -3.69
CA SER A 47 6.68 -4.25 -2.31
C SER A 47 5.50 -5.12 -1.90
N HIS A 48 5.69 -5.89 -0.84
CA HIS A 48 4.75 -6.90 -0.37
C HIS A 48 4.58 -6.82 1.14
N VAL A 49 3.46 -7.36 1.63
CA VAL A 49 3.22 -7.57 3.05
C VAL A 49 4.37 -8.38 3.65
N GLY A 50 4.87 -7.94 4.81
CA GLY A 50 6.03 -8.52 5.49
C GLY A 50 7.39 -7.97 5.05
N ALA A 51 7.44 -7.14 4.00
CA ALA A 51 8.65 -6.45 3.55
C ALA A 51 9.24 -5.56 4.66
N ARG A 52 10.57 -5.45 4.68
CA ARG A 52 11.31 -4.63 5.65
C ARG A 52 11.17 -3.14 5.35
N VAL A 53 11.06 -2.35 6.41
CA VAL A 53 11.05 -0.88 6.36
C VAL A 53 12.06 -0.35 7.37
N GLN A 54 13.04 0.44 6.92
CA GLN A 54 13.94 1.16 7.81
C GLN A 54 13.20 2.36 8.39
N CYS A 55 12.98 2.42 9.71
CA CYS A 55 12.31 3.55 10.35
C CYS A 55 13.34 4.46 11.05
N PRO A 56 13.59 5.68 10.56
CA PRO A 56 14.53 6.61 11.19
C PRO A 56 13.99 7.20 12.50
N ALA A 57 12.67 7.23 12.69
CA ALA A 57 12.05 7.82 13.88
C ALA A 57 12.29 7.01 15.17
N CYS A 58 12.28 5.68 15.08
CA CYS A 58 12.62 4.80 16.21
C CYS A 58 13.91 4.00 16.01
N ASN A 59 14.61 4.21 14.89
CA ASN A 59 15.86 3.56 14.53
C ASN A 59 15.80 2.01 14.51
N THR A 60 14.66 1.45 14.10
CA THR A 60 14.45 0.01 13.97
C THR A 60 14.03 -0.39 12.56
N ILE A 61 14.18 -1.68 12.24
CA ILE A 61 13.57 -2.29 11.05
C ILE A 61 12.16 -2.75 11.43
N GLY A 62 11.14 -2.14 10.82
CA GLY A 62 9.77 -2.62 10.88
C GLY A 62 9.43 -3.55 9.74
N ARG A 63 8.21 -4.10 9.77
CA ARG A 63 7.62 -4.87 8.67
C ARG A 63 6.29 -4.28 8.23
N ILE A 64 5.96 -4.42 6.95
CA ILE A 64 4.65 -4.03 6.43
C ILE A 64 3.59 -5.00 6.94
N GLU A 65 2.55 -4.47 7.59
CA GLU A 65 1.33 -5.19 7.93
C GLU A 65 0.14 -4.67 7.13
N PRO A 66 -0.70 -5.58 6.61
CA PRO A 66 -1.86 -5.21 5.83
C PRO A 66 -2.92 -4.58 6.74
N VAL A 67 -3.55 -3.50 6.27
CA VAL A 67 -4.71 -2.90 6.93
C VAL A 67 -5.84 -2.73 5.92
N GLY A 68 -7.09 -2.89 6.37
CA GLY A 68 -8.29 -2.71 5.54
C GLY A 68 -8.72 -3.98 4.80
N GLU A 69 -9.87 -3.90 4.15
CA GLU A 69 -10.41 -4.98 3.33
C GLU A 69 -9.53 -5.21 2.10
N ARG A 70 -9.38 -6.48 1.73
CA ARG A 70 -8.60 -6.91 0.57
C ARG A 70 -9.41 -7.96 -0.18
N SER A 71 -9.31 -7.96 -1.50
CA SER A 71 -9.96 -8.97 -2.31
C SER A 71 -9.34 -10.34 -2.01
N ASP A 72 -10.15 -11.34 -1.67
CA ASP A 72 -9.72 -12.71 -1.32
C ASP A 72 -8.99 -13.47 -2.45
N HIS A 73 -8.80 -12.84 -3.62
CA HIS A 73 -8.16 -13.41 -4.81
C HIS A 73 -6.64 -13.21 -4.83
N GLU A 74 -5.98 -13.41 -3.70
CA GLU A 74 -4.51 -13.33 -3.58
C GLU A 74 -3.88 -14.60 -4.18
N LEU A 75 -3.67 -14.56 -5.51
CA LEU A 75 -3.20 -15.65 -6.36
C LEU A 75 -1.67 -15.89 -6.31
N SER A 76 -0.93 -15.25 -5.39
CA SER A 76 0.53 -15.38 -5.28
C SER A 76 0.95 -15.54 -3.82
N ASP A 77 2.07 -16.24 -3.58
CA ASP A 77 2.63 -16.50 -2.24
C ASP A 77 2.97 -15.20 -1.46
N LYS A 78 2.93 -14.04 -2.12
CA LYS A 78 3.23 -12.74 -1.55
C LYS A 78 2.20 -11.69 -1.94
N GLN A 79 1.52 -11.19 -0.93
CA GLN A 79 0.51 -10.16 -1.05
C GLN A 79 1.11 -8.77 -1.27
N PRO A 80 0.63 -7.97 -2.26
CA PRO A 80 1.16 -6.63 -2.49
C PRO A 80 0.90 -5.70 -1.31
N ALA A 81 1.87 -4.83 -1.02
CA ALA A 81 1.70 -3.76 -0.04
C ALA A 81 0.94 -2.58 -0.69
N LEU A 82 0.05 -1.96 0.09
CA LEU A 82 -0.85 -0.90 -0.36
C LEU A 82 -0.67 0.38 0.48
N GLU A 83 -0.97 1.53 -0.11
CA GLU A 83 -1.06 2.82 0.57
C GLU A 83 -1.90 2.69 1.86
N ASP A 84 -1.52 3.36 2.94
CA ASP A 84 -2.13 3.25 4.27
C ASP A 84 -1.92 1.93 5.05
N ASP A 85 -1.21 0.95 4.48
CA ASP A 85 -0.69 -0.17 5.29
C ASP A 85 0.24 0.34 6.39
N LEU A 86 0.45 -0.47 7.42
CA LEU A 86 1.23 -0.06 8.58
C LEU A 86 2.66 -0.60 8.52
N CYS A 87 3.61 0.23 8.92
CA CYS A 87 4.94 -0.21 9.31
C CYS A 87 4.94 -0.58 10.79
N ARG A 88 5.01 -1.88 11.10
CA ARG A 88 5.21 -2.37 12.48
C ARG A 88 6.65 -2.26 12.91
N CYS A 89 7.05 -1.03 13.21
CA CYS A 89 8.25 -0.71 13.97
C CYS A 89 7.88 -0.38 15.43
N ALA A 90 8.83 0.15 16.21
CA ALA A 90 8.59 0.53 17.61
C ALA A 90 7.82 1.86 17.81
N CYS A 91 7.44 2.55 16.74
CA CYS A 91 6.67 3.79 16.81
C CYS A 91 5.21 3.57 17.24
N HIS A 92 4.67 4.50 18.04
CA HIS A 92 3.28 4.52 18.46
C HIS A 92 2.69 5.93 18.24
N PRO A 93 1.64 6.09 17.41
CA PRO A 93 1.04 5.05 16.57
C PRO A 93 2.01 4.53 15.49
N SER A 94 1.76 3.32 14.98
CA SER A 94 2.56 2.75 13.89
C SER A 94 2.46 3.64 12.63
N PRO A 95 3.56 3.92 11.93
CA PRO A 95 3.56 4.76 10.73
C PRO A 95 2.79 4.10 9.58
N ARG A 96 2.19 4.91 8.72
CA ARG A 96 1.48 4.45 7.51
C ARG A 96 2.36 4.54 6.28
N LEU A 97 2.20 3.64 5.32
CA LEU A 97 2.87 3.70 4.02
C LEU A 97 2.25 4.78 3.13
N ILE A 98 3.12 5.47 2.40
CA ILE A 98 2.79 6.54 1.46
C ILE A 98 3.34 6.11 0.11
N ALA A 99 2.44 5.82 -0.84
CA ALA A 99 2.82 5.50 -2.20
C ALA A 99 3.43 6.75 -2.86
N SER A 100 4.60 6.62 -3.48
CA SER A 100 5.16 7.75 -4.23
C SER A 100 4.51 7.94 -5.60
N GLN A 101 3.79 6.92 -6.08
CA GLN A 101 3.11 6.93 -7.36
C GLN A 101 1.65 6.51 -7.17
N ARG A 102 0.75 7.26 -7.78
CA ARG A 102 -0.66 6.92 -7.90
C ARG A 102 -0.92 6.69 -9.37
N HIS A 103 -0.86 5.44 -9.81
CA HIS A 103 -1.29 5.12 -11.16
C HIS A 103 -2.82 5.19 -11.16
N SER A 104 -3.37 6.35 -11.50
CA SER A 104 -4.80 6.45 -11.80
C SER A 104 -5.05 5.61 -13.04
N MET A 105 -5.70 4.46 -12.89
CA MET A 105 -6.31 3.78 -14.02
C MET A 105 -7.49 4.65 -14.47
N ILE A 106 -7.19 5.65 -15.30
CA ILE A 106 -8.21 6.18 -16.21
C ILE A 106 -8.26 5.15 -17.32
N GLU A 107 -9.20 4.20 -17.23
CA GLU A 107 -9.63 3.50 -18.43
C GLU A 107 -10.23 4.53 -19.39
N ALA A 108 -9.89 4.36 -20.67
CA ALA A 108 -10.12 5.29 -21.77
C ALA A 108 -11.59 5.66 -22.02
#